data_AF-A0A2V7AD64-F1
#
_entry.id   AF-A0A2V7AD64-F1
#
_cell.length_a   1.000
_cell.length_b   1.000
_cell.length_c   1.000
_cell.angle_alpha   90.00
_cell.angle_beta   90.00
_cell.angle_gamma   90.00
#
_symmetry.space_group_name_H-M   'P 1'
#
loop_
_entity.id
_entity.type
_entity.pdbx_description
1 polymer ?
#
loop_
_entity_poly.entity_id
_entity_poly.type
_entity_poly.pdbx_seq_one_letter_code
_entity_poly.pdbx_strand_id
1 'polypeptide(L)'
;MINWLIELSLRNRFLVIAFFVLVGAWGYWALVTTPIDAIPDLSDNQVIVFTDWTGRSPQEVEDQITYPLTVSLQGLPGVRVVRSSSAFGFSMINVIFEDNVDLYFARSRVLERLNLLTKSLPGGVVPTLGPDATGVGHVFWYTVEGQGTSLRDLRSLQDWFIRYQLNAVPGVAEVASIGGTVRQYQIDVDPNRLRAYRIPLSAVVDAVMRSNRNVGGNVVEASGTWSVVRGLGLIESVRDLEQVVVGAEHGVPIFVRQVADVKLGDAFRVAALVKGTQEAVGGVVVARYGVSTVGVIERVKEKIRALEPGLPPGVRIVSFYDRSALIERAVQTLKRALIEETIVVTL
;
A
#
# COMPACT_ATOMS: atom_id res chain seq x y z
N MET A 1 -46.73 28.08 27.89
CA MET A 1 -45.30 27.76 27.63
C MET A 1 -44.78 28.44 26.37
N ILE A 2 -45.40 28.25 25.20
CA ILE A 2 -44.97 28.92 23.94
C ILE A 2 -45.06 30.45 24.05
N ASN A 3 -46.17 31.00 24.53
CA ASN A 3 -46.34 32.46 24.67
C ASN A 3 -45.27 33.10 25.57
N TRP A 4 -44.86 32.40 26.62
CA TRP A 4 -43.80 32.86 27.52
C TRP A 4 -42.42 32.90 26.82
N LEU A 5 -42.10 31.92 25.97
CA LEU A 5 -40.87 31.94 25.15
C LEU A 5 -40.87 33.10 24.15
N ILE A 6 -42.01 33.38 23.52
CA ILE A 6 -42.16 34.49 22.58
C ILE A 6 -41.98 35.82 23.32
N GLU A 7 -42.65 36.01 24.45
CA GLU A 7 -42.56 37.21 25.27
C GLU A 7 -41.14 37.44 25.80
N LEU A 8 -40.47 36.38 26.28
CA LEU A 8 -39.07 36.42 26.70
C LEU A 8 -38.13 36.81 25.56
N SER A 9 -38.38 36.31 24.35
CA SER A 9 -37.60 36.64 23.15
C SER A 9 -37.78 38.09 22.74
N LEU A 10 -39.01 38.60 22.76
CA LEU A 10 -39.33 39.99 22.42
C LEU A 10 -38.72 40.97 23.45
N ARG A 11 -38.79 40.63 24.75
CA ARG A 11 -38.23 41.47 25.83
C ARG A 11 -36.71 41.55 25.77
N ASN A 12 -36.05 40.48 25.31
CA ASN A 12 -34.59 40.37 25.22
C ASN A 12 -34.08 40.48 23.77
N ARG A 13 -34.70 41.33 22.94
CA ARG A 13 -34.39 41.49 21.49
C ARG A 13 -32.89 41.54 21.17
N PHE A 14 -32.11 42.26 21.97
CA PHE A 14 -30.66 42.41 21.75
C PHE A 14 -29.92 41.09 21.96
N LEU A 15 -30.25 40.36 23.04
CA LEU A 15 -29.65 39.06 23.32
C LEU A 15 -30.04 38.03 22.26
N VAL A 16 -31.30 38.07 21.79
CA VAL A 16 -31.76 37.18 20.72
C VAL A 16 -31.00 37.46 19.42
N ILE A 17 -30.86 38.72 19.01
CA ILE A 17 -30.08 39.08 17.81
C ILE A 17 -28.62 38.66 17.98
N ALA A 18 -27.98 38.96 19.12
CA ALA A 18 -26.61 38.58 19.39
C ALA A 18 -26.41 37.06 19.33
N PHE A 19 -27.35 36.30 19.89
CA PHE A 19 -27.36 34.84 19.83
C PHE A 19 -27.44 34.34 18.37
N PHE A 20 -28.36 34.84 17.55
CA PHE A 20 -28.47 34.43 16.15
C PHE A 20 -27.28 34.86 15.29
N VAL A 21 -26.65 36.00 15.59
CA VAL A 21 -25.38 36.40 14.94
C VAL A 21 -24.27 35.41 15.29
N LEU A 22 -24.14 35.00 16.56
CA LEU A 22 -23.16 34.00 16.97
C LEU A 22 -23.44 32.64 16.31
N VAL A 23 -24.71 32.22 16.27
CA VAL A 23 -25.11 30.98 15.58
C VAL A 23 -24.82 31.07 14.07
N GLY A 24 -25.06 32.22 13.43
CA GLY A 24 -24.75 32.43 12.02
C GLY A 24 -23.24 32.40 11.75
N ALA A 25 -22.43 33.03 12.60
CA ALA A 25 -20.97 32.98 12.50
C ALA A 25 -20.43 31.55 12.73
N TRP A 26 -20.98 30.84 13.70
CA TRP A 26 -20.65 29.42 13.95
C TRP A 26 -21.05 28.54 12.76
N GLY A 27 -22.26 28.74 12.21
CA GLY A 27 -22.74 28.03 11.03
C GLY A 27 -21.88 28.28 9.80
N TYR A 28 -21.42 29.51 9.59
CA TYR A 28 -20.48 29.85 8.52
C TYR A 28 -19.13 29.15 8.71
N TRP A 29 -18.59 29.17 9.94
CA TRP A 29 -17.36 28.46 10.26
C TRP A 29 -17.49 26.94 10.03
N ALA A 30 -18.59 26.33 10.46
CA ALA A 30 -18.89 24.93 10.22
C ALA A 30 -18.99 24.62 8.71
N LEU A 31 -19.66 25.47 7.93
CA LEU A 31 -19.81 25.29 6.48
C LEU A 31 -18.45 25.29 5.76
N VAL A 32 -17.51 26.13 6.18
CA VAL A 32 -16.17 26.24 5.57
C VAL A 32 -15.23 25.11 6.02
N THR A 33 -15.43 24.55 7.22
CA THR A 33 -14.53 23.54 7.80
C THR A 33 -15.00 22.09 7.63
N THR A 34 -16.26 21.86 7.24
CA THR A 34 -16.81 20.52 7.07
C THR A 34 -16.14 19.81 5.88
N PRO A 35 -15.63 18.57 6.07
CA PRO A 35 -15.10 17.76 4.97
C PRO A 35 -16.15 17.51 3.89
N ILE A 36 -15.73 17.59 2.62
CA ILE A 36 -16.61 17.38 1.47
C ILE A 36 -16.09 16.19 0.67
N ASP A 37 -17.02 15.33 0.24
CA ASP A 37 -16.80 14.31 -0.78
C ASP A 37 -17.98 14.33 -1.77
N ALA A 38 -17.83 13.73 -2.94
CA ALA A 38 -18.84 13.71 -3.99
C ALA A 38 -20.01 12.79 -3.63
N ILE A 39 -19.75 11.74 -2.86
CA ILE A 39 -20.72 10.73 -2.44
C ILE A 39 -20.43 10.32 -0.99
N PRO A 40 -21.45 9.93 -0.22
CA PRO A 40 -21.23 9.28 1.07
C PRO A 40 -20.48 7.96 0.85
N ASP A 41 -19.63 7.58 1.80
CA ASP A 41 -18.99 6.26 1.78
C ASP A 41 -20.06 5.21 2.09
N LEU A 42 -20.42 4.41 1.07
CA LEU A 42 -21.38 3.30 1.16
C LEU A 42 -20.67 1.95 1.29
N SER A 43 -19.37 1.94 1.52
CA SER A 43 -18.59 0.71 1.64
C SER A 43 -18.91 -0.02 2.94
N ASP A 44 -18.89 -1.36 2.87
CA ASP A 44 -18.92 -2.20 4.05
C ASP A 44 -17.76 -1.86 5.01
N ASN A 45 -18.03 -1.86 6.31
CA ASN A 45 -16.99 -1.79 7.34
C ASN A 45 -16.19 -3.10 7.34
N GLN A 46 -15.07 -3.12 6.63
CA GLN A 46 -14.30 -4.34 6.40
C GLN A 46 -12.82 -4.19 6.73
N VAL A 47 -12.24 -5.30 7.18
CA VAL A 47 -10.80 -5.44 7.40
C VAL A 47 -10.28 -6.52 6.46
N ILE A 48 -9.36 -6.13 5.59
CA ILE A 48 -8.70 -7.05 4.67
C ILE A 48 -7.53 -7.72 5.40
N VAL A 49 -7.44 -9.04 5.31
CA VAL A 49 -6.28 -9.83 5.67
C VAL A 49 -5.72 -10.44 4.39
N PHE A 50 -4.48 -10.07 4.07
CA PHE A 50 -3.77 -10.58 2.90
C PHE A 50 -2.65 -11.50 3.36
N THR A 51 -2.39 -12.57 2.61
CA THR A 51 -1.33 -13.52 2.98
C THR A 51 -0.68 -14.08 1.74
N ASP A 52 0.60 -13.74 1.55
CA ASP A 52 1.42 -14.27 0.46
C ASP A 52 1.96 -15.66 0.79
N TRP A 53 1.82 -16.59 -0.15
CA TRP A 53 2.43 -17.92 -0.10
C TRP A 53 2.79 -18.41 -1.51
N THR A 54 3.82 -17.78 -2.07
CA THR A 54 4.21 -17.90 -3.47
C THR A 54 4.50 -19.35 -3.89
N GLY A 55 4.14 -19.68 -5.14
CA GLY A 55 4.40 -20.97 -5.75
C GLY A 55 3.45 -22.11 -5.34
N ARG A 56 2.36 -21.80 -4.62
CA ARG A 56 1.35 -22.77 -4.18
C ARG A 56 0.08 -22.72 -4.98
N SER A 57 -0.53 -23.89 -5.19
CA SER A 57 -1.80 -24.01 -5.88
C SER A 57 -2.93 -23.36 -5.05
N PRO A 58 -4.02 -22.88 -5.70
CA PRO A 58 -5.17 -22.34 -4.98
C PRO A 58 -5.74 -23.29 -3.93
N GLN A 59 -5.72 -24.61 -4.18
CA GLN A 59 -6.21 -25.62 -3.24
C GLN A 59 -5.31 -25.72 -1.99
N GLU A 60 -3.98 -25.73 -2.15
CA GLU A 60 -3.06 -25.73 -1.01
C GLU A 60 -3.23 -24.46 -0.16
N VAL A 61 -3.37 -23.30 -0.81
CA VAL A 61 -3.62 -22.02 -0.15
C VAL A 61 -4.93 -22.06 0.64
N GLU A 62 -6.00 -22.61 0.05
CA GLU A 62 -7.27 -22.78 0.74
C GLU A 62 -7.12 -23.63 2.00
N ASP A 63 -6.56 -24.83 1.86
CA ASP A 63 -6.51 -25.82 2.94
C ASP A 63 -5.58 -25.40 4.09
N GLN A 64 -4.45 -24.74 3.81
CA GLN A 64 -3.42 -24.43 4.82
C GLN A 64 -3.41 -22.99 5.32
N ILE A 65 -4.01 -22.05 4.60
CA ILE A 65 -4.01 -20.63 4.96
C ILE A 65 -5.43 -20.10 5.09
N THR A 66 -6.19 -20.14 3.99
CA THR A 66 -7.44 -19.38 3.90
C THR A 66 -8.52 -19.95 4.80
N TYR A 67 -8.71 -21.27 4.77
CA TYR A 67 -9.66 -21.97 5.61
C TYR A 67 -9.40 -21.77 7.12
N PRO A 68 -8.19 -22.06 7.66
CA PRO A 68 -7.93 -21.90 9.10
C PRO A 68 -8.03 -20.43 9.56
N LEU A 69 -7.64 -19.46 8.72
CA LEU A 69 -7.82 -18.05 9.02
C LEU A 69 -9.30 -17.66 9.02
N THR A 70 -10.06 -18.06 7.99
CA THR A 70 -11.47 -17.71 7.83
C THR A 70 -12.33 -18.21 8.99
N VAL A 71 -12.20 -19.49 9.34
CA VAL A 71 -12.94 -20.11 10.46
C VAL A 71 -12.66 -19.38 11.77
N SER A 72 -11.40 -19.02 12.00
CA SER A 72 -10.99 -18.35 13.23
C SER A 72 -11.43 -16.89 13.31
N LEU A 73 -11.43 -16.18 12.18
CA LEU A 73 -11.88 -14.79 12.07
C LEU A 73 -13.41 -14.67 12.13
N GLN A 74 -14.15 -15.68 11.70
CA GLN A 74 -15.61 -15.70 11.75
C GLN A 74 -16.17 -15.63 13.18
N GLY A 75 -15.43 -16.13 14.18
CA GLY A 75 -15.83 -16.08 15.58
C GLY A 75 -15.54 -14.75 16.29
N LEU A 76 -15.09 -13.71 15.58
CA LEU A 76 -14.82 -12.41 16.19
C LEU A 76 -16.11 -11.64 16.49
N PRO A 77 -16.16 -10.91 17.62
CA PRO A 77 -17.33 -10.12 17.98
C PRO A 77 -17.58 -9.02 16.95
N GLY A 78 -18.84 -8.88 16.52
CA GLY A 78 -19.26 -7.87 15.55
C GLY A 78 -18.97 -8.24 14.09
N VAL A 79 -18.46 -9.44 13.79
CA VAL A 79 -18.33 -9.92 12.40
C VAL A 79 -19.69 -10.33 11.88
N ARG A 80 -20.07 -9.73 10.76
CA ARG A 80 -21.29 -10.04 10.01
C ARG A 80 -21.06 -11.17 9.02
N VAL A 81 -19.97 -11.10 8.26
CA VAL A 81 -19.60 -12.14 7.29
C VAL A 81 -18.11 -12.11 7.00
N VAL A 82 -17.51 -13.27 6.74
CA VAL A 82 -16.15 -13.38 6.23
C VAL A 82 -16.22 -13.88 4.79
N ARG A 83 -15.61 -13.14 3.86
CA ARG A 83 -15.48 -13.54 2.45
C ARG A 83 -14.01 -13.79 2.15
N SER A 84 -13.69 -14.93 1.60
CA SER A 84 -12.30 -15.29 1.27
C SER A 84 -12.15 -15.64 -0.20
N SER A 85 -10.92 -15.50 -0.70
CA SER A 85 -10.51 -15.90 -2.02
C SER A 85 -9.10 -16.47 -1.96
N SER A 86 -8.93 -17.66 -2.52
CA SER A 86 -7.68 -18.40 -2.61
C SER A 86 -7.22 -18.42 -4.06
N ALA A 87 -6.06 -17.84 -4.33
CA ALA A 87 -5.49 -17.75 -5.65
C ALA A 87 -4.09 -18.34 -5.68
N PHE A 88 -3.52 -18.47 -6.87
CA PHE A 88 -2.15 -18.99 -7.02
C PHE A 88 -1.17 -18.05 -6.30
N GLY A 89 -0.58 -18.55 -5.23
CA GLY A 89 0.44 -17.84 -4.47
C GLY A 89 -0.06 -16.87 -3.40
N PHE A 90 -1.37 -16.68 -3.19
CA PHE A 90 -1.87 -15.77 -2.13
C PHE A 90 -3.31 -16.07 -1.69
N SER A 91 -3.61 -15.65 -0.46
CA SER A 91 -4.95 -15.64 0.15
C SER A 91 -5.39 -14.21 0.43
N MET A 92 -6.65 -13.90 0.11
CA MET A 92 -7.28 -12.62 0.45
C MET A 92 -8.59 -12.87 1.22
N ILE A 93 -8.67 -12.35 2.45
CA ILE A 93 -9.83 -12.51 3.33
C ILE A 93 -10.37 -11.13 3.67
N ASN A 94 -11.64 -10.88 3.39
CA ASN A 94 -12.38 -9.69 3.75
C ASN A 94 -13.27 -10.02 4.95
N VAL A 95 -12.91 -9.50 6.12
CA VAL A 95 -13.69 -9.64 7.35
C VAL A 95 -14.63 -8.45 7.44
N ILE A 96 -15.92 -8.67 7.23
CA ILE A 96 -16.94 -7.61 7.21
C ILE A 96 -17.64 -7.57 8.57
N PHE A 97 -17.63 -6.41 9.19
CA PHE A 97 -18.23 -6.14 10.49
C PHE A 97 -19.64 -5.52 10.35
N GLU A 98 -20.39 -5.52 11.44
CA GLU A 98 -21.62 -4.73 11.56
C GLU A 98 -21.30 -3.23 11.47
N ASP A 99 -22.24 -2.44 10.93
CA ASP A 99 -22.02 -1.02 10.61
C ASP A 99 -21.71 -0.14 11.83
N ASN A 100 -22.15 -0.54 13.02
CA ASN A 100 -21.94 0.19 14.27
C ASN A 100 -20.58 -0.10 14.93
N VAL A 101 -19.76 -0.98 14.37
CA VAL A 101 -18.45 -1.33 14.92
C VAL A 101 -17.42 -0.28 14.48
N ASP A 102 -16.63 0.24 15.41
CA ASP A 102 -15.52 1.12 15.06
C ASP A 102 -14.44 0.38 14.23
N LEU A 103 -13.97 1.01 13.14
CA LEU A 103 -13.00 0.40 12.23
C LEU A 103 -11.68 0.04 12.92
N TYR A 104 -11.17 0.91 13.80
CA TYR A 104 -9.90 0.64 14.48
C TYR A 104 -10.04 -0.42 15.57
N PHE A 105 -11.20 -0.50 16.23
CA PHE A 105 -11.56 -1.63 17.08
C PHE A 105 -11.57 -2.94 16.28
N ALA A 106 -12.26 -2.98 15.14
CA ALA A 106 -12.30 -4.14 14.25
C ALA A 106 -10.89 -4.58 13.83
N ARG A 107 -10.06 -3.64 13.36
CA ARG A 107 -8.65 -3.90 12.99
C ARG A 107 -7.85 -4.46 14.15
N SER A 108 -8.03 -3.93 15.36
CA SER A 108 -7.34 -4.42 16.57
C SER A 108 -7.78 -5.85 16.94
N ARG A 109 -9.08 -6.17 16.83
CA ARG A 109 -9.60 -7.52 17.07
C ARG A 109 -9.06 -8.53 16.07
N VAL A 110 -8.99 -8.16 14.79
CA VAL A 110 -8.38 -9.00 13.75
C VAL A 110 -6.90 -9.22 14.04
N LEU A 111 -6.14 -8.17 14.35
CA LEU A 111 -4.71 -8.28 14.67
C LEU A 111 -4.44 -9.21 15.87
N GLU A 112 -5.23 -9.08 16.94
CA GLU A 112 -5.15 -9.96 18.11
C GLU A 112 -5.35 -11.43 17.69
N ARG A 113 -6.33 -11.69 16.82
CA ARG A 113 -6.61 -13.04 16.35
C ARG A 113 -5.50 -13.59 15.44
N LEU A 114 -4.98 -12.78 14.52
CA LEU A 114 -3.90 -13.18 13.63
C LEU A 114 -2.64 -13.58 14.42
N ASN A 115 -2.29 -12.83 15.47
CA ASN A 115 -1.14 -13.13 16.31
C ASN A 115 -1.21 -14.52 16.97
N LEU A 116 -2.41 -15.01 17.29
CA LEU A 116 -2.60 -16.36 17.84
C LEU A 116 -2.44 -17.45 16.77
N LEU A 117 -2.82 -17.15 15.53
CA LEU A 117 -2.85 -18.08 14.41
C LEU A 117 -1.54 -18.17 13.63
N THR A 118 -0.64 -17.20 13.77
CA THR A 118 0.66 -17.23 13.09
C THR A 118 1.42 -18.53 13.35
N LYS A 119 1.24 -19.15 14.53
CA LYS A 119 1.88 -20.42 14.89
C LYS A 119 1.32 -21.64 14.16
N SER A 120 0.07 -21.58 13.67
CA SER A 120 -0.58 -22.68 12.94
C SER A 120 -0.39 -22.58 11.42
N LEU A 121 0.19 -21.49 10.92
CA LEU A 121 0.44 -21.32 9.49
C LEU A 121 1.76 -21.98 9.06
N PRO A 122 1.91 -22.30 7.76
CA PRO A 122 3.17 -22.81 7.23
C PRO A 122 4.35 -21.88 7.54
N GLY A 123 5.54 -22.46 7.72
CA GLY A 123 6.74 -21.71 8.06
C GLY A 123 7.03 -20.59 7.05
N GLY A 124 7.26 -19.37 7.55
CA GLY A 124 7.57 -18.19 6.73
C GLY A 124 6.35 -17.46 6.18
N VAL A 125 5.13 -17.97 6.38
CA VAL A 125 3.89 -17.29 5.99
C VAL A 125 3.47 -16.32 7.08
N VAL A 126 3.29 -15.05 6.72
CA VAL A 126 2.87 -13.99 7.65
C VAL A 126 1.66 -13.25 7.08
N PRO A 127 0.47 -13.41 7.68
CA PRO A 127 -0.69 -12.62 7.31
C PRO A 127 -0.47 -11.14 7.64
N THR A 128 -0.88 -10.27 6.74
CA THR A 128 -0.80 -8.82 6.88
C THR A 128 -2.19 -8.20 6.81
N LEU A 129 -2.38 -7.09 7.52
CA LEU A 129 -3.59 -6.29 7.39
C LEU A 129 -3.48 -5.40 6.15
N GLY A 130 -4.58 -5.29 5.40
CA GLY A 130 -4.73 -4.30 4.36
C GLY A 130 -4.75 -2.87 4.91
N PRO A 131 -4.72 -1.87 4.01
CA PRO A 131 -4.72 -0.45 4.38
C PRO A 131 -5.94 -0.07 5.23
N ASP A 132 -5.83 1.04 5.96
CA ASP A 132 -6.92 1.64 6.74
C ASP A 132 -7.85 2.50 5.85
N ALA A 133 -8.32 1.89 4.76
CA ALA A 133 -9.14 2.49 3.74
C ALA A 133 -10.32 1.59 3.35
N THR A 134 -11.29 2.16 2.63
CA THR A 134 -12.51 1.46 2.16
C THR A 134 -12.44 1.17 0.66
N GLY A 135 -13.46 0.50 0.11
CA GLY A 135 -13.53 0.19 -1.32
C GLY A 135 -13.57 1.44 -2.21
N VAL A 136 -14.02 2.56 -1.66
CA VAL A 136 -13.98 3.88 -2.32
C VAL A 136 -12.73 4.69 -1.95
N GLY A 137 -11.73 4.10 -1.31
CA GLY A 137 -10.50 4.81 -0.89
C GLY A 137 -9.61 5.28 -2.04
N HIS A 138 -9.83 4.82 -3.28
CA HIS A 138 -9.00 5.13 -4.44
C HIS A 138 -9.25 6.56 -4.95
N VAL A 139 -8.43 7.53 -4.55
CA VAL A 139 -8.74 8.97 -4.78
C VAL A 139 -7.95 9.62 -5.92
N PHE A 140 -6.76 9.11 -6.24
CA PHE A 140 -5.89 9.70 -7.26
C PHE A 140 -4.99 8.65 -7.91
N TRP A 141 -5.05 8.52 -9.24
CA TRP A 141 -4.21 7.59 -10.00
C TRP A 141 -3.32 8.32 -10.99
N TYR A 142 -2.08 7.87 -11.08
CA TYR A 142 -1.08 8.49 -11.93
C TYR A 142 -0.19 7.45 -12.61
N THR A 143 0.39 7.85 -13.75
CA THR A 143 1.47 7.14 -14.41
C THR A 143 2.80 7.87 -14.21
N VAL A 144 3.88 7.11 -14.11
CA VAL A 144 5.26 7.61 -14.16
C VAL A 144 5.74 7.41 -15.60
N GLU A 145 5.96 8.51 -16.30
CA GLU A 145 6.34 8.51 -17.72
C GLU A 145 7.76 9.04 -17.89
N GLY A 146 8.60 8.36 -18.67
CA GLY A 146 9.94 8.83 -19.03
C GLY A 146 10.34 8.33 -20.41
N GLN A 147 10.61 9.24 -21.34
CA GLN A 147 11.04 8.84 -22.69
C GLN A 147 12.44 8.22 -22.63
N GLY A 148 12.60 7.03 -23.20
CA GLY A 148 13.86 6.29 -23.20
C GLY A 148 14.21 5.60 -21.87
N THR A 149 13.35 5.70 -20.85
CA THR A 149 13.51 4.96 -19.58
C THR A 149 12.76 3.64 -19.65
N SER A 150 13.36 2.56 -19.15
CA SER A 150 12.72 1.24 -19.15
C SER A 150 11.58 1.16 -18.14
N LEU A 151 10.58 0.30 -18.38
CA LEU A 151 9.50 0.02 -17.41
C LEU A 151 10.05 -0.49 -16.07
N ARG A 152 11.20 -1.18 -16.10
CA ARG A 152 11.90 -1.68 -14.91
C ARG A 152 12.44 -0.54 -14.05
N ASP A 153 13.06 0.45 -14.67
CA ASP A 153 13.64 1.60 -13.97
C ASP A 153 12.55 2.52 -13.45
N LEU A 154 11.49 2.75 -14.24
CA LEU A 154 10.30 3.49 -13.81
C LEU A 154 9.61 2.79 -12.63
N ARG A 155 9.51 1.45 -12.66
CA ARG A 155 8.97 0.67 -11.54
C ARG A 155 9.84 0.77 -10.29
N SER A 156 11.15 0.73 -10.46
CA SER A 156 12.09 0.91 -9.35
C SER A 156 11.98 2.31 -8.74
N LEU A 157 11.87 3.35 -9.56
CA LEU A 157 11.64 4.72 -9.11
C LEU A 157 10.30 4.87 -8.39
N GLN A 158 9.25 4.24 -8.90
CA GLN A 158 7.94 4.20 -8.26
C GLN A 158 8.02 3.53 -6.87
N ASP A 159 8.58 2.33 -6.78
CA ASP A 159 8.57 1.51 -5.56
C ASP A 159 9.50 2.04 -4.46
N TRP A 160 10.63 2.64 -4.84
CA TRP A 160 11.72 3.01 -3.93
C TRP A 160 11.89 4.50 -3.70
N PHE A 161 11.20 5.36 -4.47
CA PHE A 161 11.24 6.80 -4.27
C PHE A 161 9.84 7.41 -4.19
N ILE A 162 9.06 7.38 -5.27
CA ILE A 162 7.77 8.10 -5.36
C ILE A 162 6.78 7.58 -4.30
N ARG A 163 6.62 6.26 -4.19
CA ARG A 163 5.71 5.62 -3.23
C ARG A 163 5.96 6.07 -1.80
N TYR A 164 7.22 6.09 -1.34
CA TYR A 164 7.55 6.52 0.02
C TYR A 164 7.23 8.00 0.26
N GLN A 165 7.51 8.84 -0.73
CA GLN A 165 7.26 10.28 -0.63
C GLN A 165 5.77 10.61 -0.58
N LEU A 166 4.94 9.87 -1.33
CA LEU A 166 3.49 10.04 -1.34
C LEU A 166 2.80 9.38 -0.13
N ASN A 167 3.29 8.23 0.34
CA ASN A 167 2.82 7.61 1.60
C ASN A 167 3.01 8.52 2.82
N ALA A 168 4.02 9.40 2.80
CA ALA A 168 4.26 10.36 3.87
C ALA A 168 3.23 11.51 3.92
N VAL A 169 2.34 11.63 2.92
CA VAL A 169 1.35 12.71 2.88
C VAL A 169 0.23 12.44 3.91
N PRO A 170 -0.10 13.42 4.78
CA PRO A 170 -1.17 13.25 5.77
C PRO A 170 -2.51 12.89 5.12
N GLY A 171 -3.13 11.82 5.63
CA GLY A 171 -4.42 11.29 5.15
C GLY A 171 -4.31 10.26 4.02
N VAL A 172 -3.10 9.97 3.53
CA VAL A 172 -2.86 8.79 2.67
C VAL A 172 -2.74 7.55 3.56
N ALA A 173 -3.48 6.51 3.21
CA ALA A 173 -3.41 5.18 3.81
C ALA A 173 -2.32 4.34 3.14
N GLU A 174 -2.31 4.35 1.81
CA GLU A 174 -1.38 3.58 1.01
C GLU A 174 -1.21 4.21 -0.38
N VAL A 175 -0.03 3.99 -0.96
CA VAL A 175 0.26 4.22 -2.38
C VAL A 175 0.66 2.88 -2.98
N ALA A 176 -0.28 2.26 -3.68
CA ALA A 176 -0.08 0.95 -4.29
C ALA A 176 0.54 1.11 -5.68
N SER A 177 1.65 0.43 -5.95
CA SER A 177 2.28 0.42 -7.27
C SER A 177 1.56 -0.53 -8.23
N ILE A 178 1.37 -0.09 -9.47
CA ILE A 178 0.72 -0.90 -10.50
C ILE A 178 1.48 -0.80 -11.83
N GLY A 179 1.53 -1.92 -12.55
CA GLY A 179 2.26 -2.03 -13.81
C GLY A 179 3.78 -2.08 -13.66
N GLY A 180 4.49 -1.98 -14.78
CA GLY A 180 5.94 -2.11 -14.84
C GLY A 180 6.47 -3.52 -14.53
N THR A 181 7.80 -3.64 -14.51
CA THR A 181 8.49 -4.90 -14.18
C THR A 181 9.38 -4.73 -12.96
N VAL A 182 9.36 -5.71 -12.05
CA VAL A 182 10.22 -5.70 -10.87
C VAL A 182 11.55 -6.34 -11.23
N ARG A 183 12.64 -5.65 -10.98
CA ARG A 183 14.01 -6.16 -11.21
C ARG A 183 14.25 -7.41 -10.36
N GLN A 184 14.70 -8.50 -10.98
CA GLN A 184 15.03 -9.75 -10.30
C GLN A 184 16.37 -10.32 -10.78
N TYR A 185 17.21 -10.75 -9.84
CA TYR A 185 18.38 -11.58 -10.15
C TYR A 185 17.91 -13.02 -10.36
N GLN A 186 18.21 -13.59 -11.51
CA GLN A 186 17.79 -14.94 -11.91
C GLN A 186 19.03 -15.83 -12.07
N ILE A 187 18.97 -17.01 -11.48
CA ILE A 187 20.01 -18.04 -11.57
C ILE A 187 19.38 -19.22 -12.33
N ASP A 188 19.65 -19.28 -13.62
CA ASP A 188 19.11 -20.31 -14.51
C ASP A 188 20.04 -21.53 -14.45
N VAL A 189 19.70 -22.49 -13.59
CA VAL A 189 20.53 -23.66 -13.33
C VAL A 189 20.44 -24.67 -14.47
N ASP A 190 21.59 -25.15 -14.96
CA ASP A 190 21.67 -26.17 -16.02
C ASP A 190 21.72 -27.58 -15.39
N PRO A 191 20.68 -28.43 -15.59
CA PRO A 191 20.65 -29.76 -15.02
C PRO A 191 21.79 -30.68 -15.50
N ASN A 192 22.31 -30.47 -16.71
CA ASN A 192 23.42 -31.25 -17.25
C ASN A 192 24.75 -30.87 -16.59
N ARG A 193 24.99 -29.57 -16.39
CA ARG A 193 26.17 -29.08 -15.65
C ARG A 193 26.14 -29.57 -14.19
N LEU A 194 24.99 -29.49 -13.53
CA LEU A 194 24.83 -30.04 -12.18
C LEU A 194 25.21 -31.53 -12.10
N ARG A 195 24.75 -32.35 -13.04
CA ARG A 195 25.09 -33.78 -13.09
C ARG A 195 26.57 -34.00 -13.35
N ALA A 196 27.18 -33.23 -14.24
CA ALA A 196 28.61 -33.33 -14.56
C ALA A 196 29.48 -33.07 -13.33
N TYR A 197 29.14 -32.04 -12.54
CA TYR A 197 29.82 -31.70 -11.29
C TYR A 197 29.32 -32.49 -10.06
N ARG A 198 28.31 -33.36 -10.23
CA ARG A 198 27.64 -34.12 -9.14
C ARG A 198 27.12 -33.22 -8.01
N ILE A 199 26.62 -32.04 -8.35
CA ILE A 199 26.05 -31.08 -7.39
C ILE A 199 24.52 -31.17 -7.43
N PRO A 200 23.84 -31.45 -6.30
CA PRO A 200 22.39 -31.40 -6.26
C PRO A 200 21.88 -29.95 -6.32
N LEU A 201 20.69 -29.74 -6.87
CA LEU A 201 20.08 -28.40 -6.95
C LEU A 201 19.98 -27.72 -5.56
N SER A 202 19.68 -28.51 -4.51
CA SER A 202 19.61 -28.01 -3.13
C SER A 202 20.91 -27.37 -2.67
N ALA A 203 22.08 -27.87 -3.09
CA ALA A 203 23.37 -27.30 -2.72
C ALA A 203 23.55 -25.90 -3.33
N VAL A 204 23.05 -25.66 -4.53
CA VAL A 204 23.07 -24.33 -5.16
C VAL A 204 22.17 -23.36 -4.39
N VAL A 205 20.95 -23.79 -4.06
CA VAL A 205 20.00 -22.99 -3.28
C VAL A 205 20.59 -22.63 -1.92
N ASP A 206 21.11 -23.62 -1.19
CA ASP A 206 21.71 -23.43 0.14
C ASP A 206 22.94 -22.51 0.10
N ALA A 207 23.78 -22.65 -0.93
CA ALA A 207 24.96 -21.79 -1.10
C ALA A 207 24.54 -20.33 -1.29
N VAL A 208 23.60 -20.06 -2.20
CA VAL A 208 23.11 -18.70 -2.46
C VAL A 208 22.43 -18.11 -1.21
N MET A 209 21.62 -18.89 -0.51
CA MET A 209 20.96 -18.44 0.73
C MET A 209 21.95 -18.05 1.84
N ARG A 210 23.09 -18.76 1.95
CA ARG A 210 24.13 -18.46 2.95
C ARG A 210 25.06 -17.31 2.55
N SER A 211 25.14 -16.99 1.26
CA SER A 211 26.08 -16.01 0.71
C SER A 211 25.54 -14.59 0.60
N ASN A 212 24.35 -14.29 1.14
CA ASN A 212 23.75 -12.95 1.09
C ASN A 212 23.46 -12.39 2.49
N ARG A 213 24.49 -12.21 3.31
CA ARG A 213 24.34 -11.70 4.68
C ARG A 213 25.60 -10.96 5.16
N ASN A 214 25.39 -9.80 5.77
CA ASN A 214 26.42 -9.12 6.57
C ASN A 214 26.53 -9.73 7.97
N VAL A 215 27.74 -9.68 8.54
CA VAL A 215 28.01 -10.18 9.89
C VAL A 215 28.66 -9.08 10.74
N GLY A 216 28.32 -9.02 12.02
CA GLY A 216 28.94 -8.12 12.99
C GLY A 216 29.99 -8.87 13.81
N GLY A 217 31.18 -8.28 13.98
CA GLY A 217 32.29 -8.83 14.75
C GLY A 217 32.52 -8.11 16.09
N ASN A 218 31.52 -7.37 16.59
CA ASN A 218 31.60 -6.50 17.76
C ASN A 218 32.67 -5.40 17.58
N VAL A 219 33.31 -4.96 18.66
CA VAL A 219 34.34 -3.93 18.66
C VAL A 219 35.70 -4.49 19.04
N VAL A 220 36.75 -3.91 18.46
CA VAL A 220 38.13 -4.06 18.91
C VAL A 220 38.54 -2.74 19.54
N GLU A 221 38.91 -2.77 20.81
CA GLU A 221 39.47 -1.62 21.49
C GLU A 221 40.97 -1.52 21.23
N ALA A 222 41.40 -0.40 20.67
CA ALA A 222 42.80 -0.08 20.47
C ALA A 222 43.04 1.39 20.81
N SER A 223 43.99 1.67 21.71
CA SER A 223 44.39 3.02 22.11
C SER A 223 43.22 3.90 22.60
N GLY A 224 42.31 3.32 23.40
CA GLY A 224 41.14 4.02 23.92
C GLY A 224 40.05 4.34 22.88
N THR A 225 40.15 3.77 21.67
CA THR A 225 39.15 3.91 20.60
C THR A 225 38.55 2.55 20.27
N TRP A 226 37.23 2.49 20.12
CA TRP A 226 36.52 1.30 19.68
C TRP A 226 36.37 1.28 18.15
N SER A 227 36.99 0.30 17.52
CA SER A 227 36.82 0.02 16.08
C SER A 227 35.77 -1.05 15.88
N VAL A 228 34.67 -0.73 15.20
CA VAL A 228 33.61 -1.69 14.89
C VAL A 228 34.06 -2.64 13.78
N VAL A 229 33.99 -3.93 14.04
CA VAL A 229 34.31 -4.97 13.05
C VAL A 229 33.04 -5.38 12.31
N ARG A 230 33.06 -5.29 10.98
CA ARG A 230 31.95 -5.65 10.10
C ARG A 230 32.44 -6.53 8.95
N GLY A 231 31.77 -7.66 8.74
CA GLY A 231 31.90 -8.46 7.52
C GLY A 231 30.86 -8.03 6.49
N LEU A 232 31.33 -7.72 5.28
CA LEU A 232 30.50 -7.38 4.13
C LEU A 232 30.28 -8.64 3.30
N GLY A 233 29.02 -9.04 3.13
CA GLY A 233 28.63 -10.24 2.39
C GLY A 233 27.27 -10.11 1.72
N LEU A 234 26.82 -8.88 1.47
CA LEU A 234 25.63 -8.64 0.66
C LEU A 234 25.97 -8.75 -0.82
N ILE A 235 25.02 -9.30 -1.58
CA ILE A 235 25.10 -9.40 -3.03
C ILE A 235 24.64 -8.08 -3.64
N GLU A 236 25.48 -7.45 -4.45
CA GLU A 236 25.18 -6.16 -5.09
C GLU A 236 25.09 -6.30 -6.61
N SER A 237 25.77 -7.29 -7.18
CA SER A 237 25.92 -7.48 -8.61
C SER A 237 25.67 -8.91 -9.07
N VAL A 238 25.47 -9.08 -10.38
CA VAL A 238 25.39 -10.40 -11.03
C VAL A 238 26.69 -11.18 -10.80
N ARG A 239 27.84 -10.49 -10.82
CA ARG A 239 29.16 -11.09 -10.61
C ARG A 239 29.30 -11.70 -9.21
N ASP A 240 28.72 -11.08 -8.19
CA ASP A 240 28.80 -11.61 -6.82
C ASP A 240 28.08 -12.96 -6.73
N LEU A 241 26.92 -13.09 -7.40
CA LEU A 241 26.19 -14.35 -7.51
C LEU A 241 26.98 -15.40 -8.29
N GLU A 242 27.60 -15.03 -9.40
CA GLU A 242 28.43 -15.92 -10.21
C GLU A 242 29.62 -16.50 -9.43
N GLN A 243 30.12 -15.77 -8.44
CA GLN A 243 31.25 -16.14 -7.58
C GLN A 243 30.86 -16.90 -6.31
N VAL A 244 29.56 -17.17 -6.10
CA VAL A 244 29.12 -18.02 -4.99
C VAL A 244 29.65 -19.44 -5.19
N VAL A 245 30.29 -19.99 -4.16
CA VAL A 245 30.82 -21.35 -4.16
C VAL A 245 29.72 -22.33 -3.81
N VAL A 246 29.43 -23.26 -4.71
CA VAL A 246 28.38 -24.29 -4.57
C VAL A 246 28.92 -25.65 -4.14
N GLY A 247 30.22 -25.87 -4.30
CA GLY A 247 30.90 -27.11 -3.94
C GLY A 247 32.39 -27.02 -4.15
N ALA A 248 33.10 -28.11 -3.91
CA ALA A 248 34.52 -28.24 -4.23
C ALA A 248 34.84 -29.67 -4.65
N GLU A 249 35.72 -29.81 -5.63
CA GLU A 249 36.22 -31.10 -6.10
C GLU A 249 37.76 -31.08 -6.07
N HIS A 250 38.36 -32.00 -5.31
CA HIS A 250 39.82 -32.07 -5.10
C HIS A 250 40.47 -30.73 -4.66
N GLY A 251 39.76 -29.92 -3.87
CA GLY A 251 40.23 -28.61 -3.40
C GLY A 251 40.02 -27.45 -4.39
N VAL A 252 39.48 -27.72 -5.59
CA VAL A 252 39.11 -26.68 -6.55
C VAL A 252 37.65 -26.27 -6.30
N PRO A 253 37.36 -24.99 -6.00
CA PRO A 253 35.99 -24.53 -5.78
C PRO A 253 35.20 -24.55 -7.08
N ILE A 254 33.94 -24.96 -6.97
CA ILE A 254 32.95 -24.92 -8.04
C ILE A 254 32.01 -23.76 -7.75
N PHE A 255 31.87 -22.86 -8.71
CA PHE A 255 31.10 -21.62 -8.61
C PHE A 255 29.73 -21.75 -9.28
N VAL A 256 28.78 -20.88 -8.91
CA VAL A 256 27.45 -20.81 -9.56
C VAL A 256 27.58 -20.66 -11.07
N ARG A 257 28.48 -19.81 -11.57
CA ARG A 257 28.71 -19.62 -13.02
C ARG A 257 29.08 -20.89 -13.79
N GLN A 258 29.57 -21.94 -13.10
CA GLN A 258 29.91 -23.22 -13.71
C GLN A 258 28.71 -24.17 -13.81
N VAL A 259 27.65 -23.92 -13.05
CA VAL A 259 26.46 -24.77 -12.97
C VAL A 259 25.17 -24.07 -13.38
N ALA A 260 25.20 -22.74 -13.55
CA ALA A 260 24.05 -21.91 -13.87
C ALA A 260 24.48 -20.65 -14.64
N ASP A 261 23.54 -20.10 -15.41
CA ASP A 261 23.70 -18.79 -16.04
C ASP A 261 22.99 -17.73 -15.18
N VAL A 262 23.73 -16.72 -14.72
CA VAL A 262 23.19 -15.67 -13.86
C VAL A 262 22.89 -14.44 -14.70
N LYS A 263 21.66 -13.93 -14.62
CA LYS A 263 21.24 -12.76 -15.38
C LYS A 263 20.32 -11.86 -14.59
N LEU A 264 20.20 -10.62 -15.06
CA LEU A 264 19.22 -9.67 -14.55
C LEU A 264 17.94 -9.72 -15.39
N GLY A 265 16.90 -10.32 -14.81
CA GLY A 265 15.60 -10.47 -15.43
C GLY A 265 14.51 -9.62 -14.75
N ASP A 266 13.28 -9.90 -15.14
CA ASP A 266 12.08 -9.34 -14.55
C ASP A 266 11.35 -10.43 -13.75
N ALA A 267 10.81 -10.05 -12.59
CA ALA A 267 9.98 -10.94 -11.80
C ALA A 267 8.68 -11.28 -12.52
N PHE A 268 8.08 -12.42 -12.14
CA PHE A 268 6.77 -12.82 -12.63
C PHE A 268 5.72 -11.73 -12.36
N ARG A 269 4.95 -11.37 -13.39
CA ARG A 269 3.94 -10.32 -13.33
C ARG A 269 2.56 -10.92 -13.14
N VAL A 270 1.85 -10.45 -12.12
CA VAL A 270 0.43 -10.78 -11.89
C VAL A 270 -0.53 -9.74 -12.47
N ALA A 271 -0.03 -8.57 -12.87
CA ALA A 271 -0.83 -7.47 -13.42
C ALA A 271 -0.03 -6.62 -14.43
N ALA A 272 -0.76 -5.88 -15.26
CA ALA A 272 -0.24 -4.89 -16.20
C ALA A 272 -1.07 -3.61 -16.12
N LEU A 273 -0.41 -2.45 -16.24
CA LEU A 273 -1.08 -1.17 -16.47
C LEU A 273 -0.83 -0.77 -17.92
N VAL A 274 -1.88 -0.39 -18.63
CA VAL A 274 -1.79 0.08 -20.02
C VAL A 274 -2.44 1.44 -20.11
N LYS A 275 -1.72 2.42 -20.67
CA LYS A 275 -2.22 3.77 -20.95
C LYS A 275 -2.29 3.95 -22.46
N GLY A 276 -3.51 4.02 -22.99
CA GLY A 276 -3.74 3.99 -24.44
C GLY A 276 -3.32 2.65 -25.01
N THR A 277 -2.26 2.62 -25.81
CA THR A 277 -1.71 1.40 -26.45
C THR A 277 -0.37 0.95 -25.85
N GLN A 278 0.15 1.66 -24.85
CA GLN A 278 1.48 1.39 -24.29
C GLN A 278 1.38 0.91 -22.84
N GLU A 279 2.22 -0.06 -22.47
CA GLU A 279 2.40 -0.43 -21.08
C GLU A 279 2.97 0.75 -20.28
N ALA A 280 2.51 0.88 -19.04
CA ALA A 280 2.87 1.97 -18.16
C ALA A 280 3.21 1.44 -16.76
N VAL A 281 3.84 2.32 -15.99
CA VAL A 281 4.03 2.18 -14.54
C VAL A 281 3.23 3.28 -13.87
N GLY A 282 2.59 2.99 -12.75
CA GLY A 282 1.81 3.98 -12.04
C GLY A 282 1.66 3.68 -10.56
N GLY A 283 0.94 4.57 -9.91
CA GLY A 283 0.54 4.43 -8.53
C GLY A 283 -0.92 4.77 -8.33
N VAL A 284 -1.54 4.08 -7.38
CA VAL A 284 -2.89 4.36 -6.88
C VAL A 284 -2.75 4.90 -5.47
N VAL A 285 -3.15 6.15 -5.28
CA VAL A 285 -3.21 6.78 -3.96
C VAL A 285 -4.55 6.43 -3.31
N VAL A 286 -4.45 5.78 -2.16
CA VAL A 286 -5.58 5.35 -1.34
C VAL A 286 -5.67 6.30 -0.13
N ALA A 287 -6.80 7.00 0.00
CA ALA A 287 -7.08 7.84 1.15
C ALA A 287 -7.51 7.00 2.35
N ARG A 288 -7.10 7.45 3.54
CA ARG A 288 -7.52 6.87 4.82
C ARG A 288 -9.01 7.07 5.05
N TYR A 289 -9.63 6.14 5.76
CA TYR A 289 -11.00 6.30 6.21
C TYR A 289 -11.21 7.57 7.06
N GLY A 290 -12.30 8.29 6.81
CA GLY A 290 -12.72 9.44 7.61
C GLY A 290 -11.94 10.75 7.37
N VAL A 291 -11.13 10.84 6.30
CA VAL A 291 -10.40 12.07 5.95
C VAL A 291 -11.07 12.83 4.80
N SER A 292 -10.81 14.13 4.70
CA SER A 292 -11.23 14.92 3.53
C SER A 292 -10.48 14.48 2.27
N THR A 293 -11.20 13.90 1.31
CA THR A 293 -10.63 13.43 0.05
C THR A 293 -10.02 14.56 -0.77
N VAL A 294 -10.71 15.69 -0.91
CA VAL A 294 -10.18 16.86 -1.64
C VAL A 294 -8.87 17.33 -1.02
N GLY A 295 -8.84 17.48 0.30
CA GLY A 295 -7.64 17.93 1.00
C GLY A 295 -6.46 16.96 0.88
N VAL A 296 -6.72 15.65 0.84
CA VAL A 296 -5.67 14.65 0.57
C VAL A 296 -5.12 14.81 -0.85
N ILE A 297 -5.99 14.92 -1.85
CA ILE A 297 -5.58 15.07 -3.25
C ILE A 297 -4.76 16.35 -3.45
N GLU A 298 -5.16 17.47 -2.86
CA GLU A 298 -4.40 18.73 -2.92
C GLU A 298 -2.99 18.57 -2.36
N ARG A 299 -2.84 17.99 -1.17
CA ARG A 299 -1.53 17.70 -0.58
C ARG A 299 -0.70 16.74 -1.42
N VAL A 300 -1.33 15.75 -2.05
CA VAL A 300 -0.65 14.83 -2.97
C VAL A 300 -0.14 15.57 -4.21
N LYS A 301 -0.95 16.44 -4.83
CA LYS A 301 -0.54 17.28 -5.97
C LYS A 301 0.59 18.24 -5.60
N GLU A 302 0.54 18.85 -4.42
CA GLU A 302 1.63 19.67 -3.89
C GLU A 302 2.91 18.85 -3.69
N LYS A 303 2.80 17.66 -3.11
CA LYS A 303 3.94 16.78 -2.92
C LYS A 303 4.54 16.34 -4.27
N ILE A 304 3.72 16.00 -5.25
CA ILE A 304 4.18 15.66 -6.62
C ILE A 304 4.97 16.83 -7.22
N ARG A 305 4.43 18.06 -7.17
CA ARG A 305 5.15 19.27 -7.65
C ARG A 305 6.48 19.48 -6.94
N ALA A 306 6.55 19.21 -5.64
CA ALA A 306 7.79 19.29 -4.88
C ALA A 306 8.80 18.18 -5.23
N LEU A 307 8.34 17.04 -5.76
CA LEU A 307 9.20 15.92 -6.16
C LEU A 307 9.74 16.06 -7.58
N GLU A 308 9.05 16.77 -8.47
CA GLU A 308 9.44 16.95 -9.88
C GLU A 308 10.93 17.32 -10.07
N PRO A 309 11.54 18.25 -9.30
CA PRO A 309 12.96 18.58 -9.44
C PRO A 309 13.91 17.44 -9.06
N GLY A 310 13.46 16.48 -8.25
CA GLY A 310 14.24 15.31 -7.82
C GLY A 310 14.07 14.09 -8.73
N LEU A 311 13.22 14.16 -9.75
CA LEU A 311 13.04 13.07 -10.71
C LEU A 311 14.18 13.06 -11.73
N PRO A 312 14.55 11.88 -12.27
CA PRO A 312 15.52 11.79 -13.37
C PRO A 312 15.08 12.64 -14.58
N PRO A 313 16.03 13.18 -15.37
CA PRO A 313 15.71 13.98 -16.55
C PRO A 313 14.73 13.28 -17.49
N GLY A 314 13.65 13.98 -17.88
CA GLY A 314 12.62 13.46 -18.78
C GLY A 314 11.56 12.58 -18.10
N VAL A 315 11.67 12.30 -16.80
CA VAL A 315 10.65 11.58 -16.03
C VAL A 315 9.64 12.56 -15.44
N ARG A 316 8.35 12.25 -15.59
CA ARG A 316 7.23 13.05 -15.07
C ARG A 316 6.12 12.16 -14.51
N ILE A 317 5.37 12.72 -13.56
CA ILE A 317 4.20 12.08 -12.96
C ILE A 317 2.95 12.68 -13.62
N VAL A 318 2.13 11.84 -14.26
CA VAL A 318 0.95 12.29 -15.01
C VAL A 318 -0.30 11.63 -14.42
N SER A 319 -1.20 12.43 -13.86
CA SER A 319 -2.49 11.95 -13.38
C SER A 319 -3.40 11.52 -14.53
N PHE A 320 -4.12 10.42 -14.36
CA PHE A 320 -5.19 10.00 -15.28
C PHE A 320 -6.53 9.75 -14.58
N TYR A 321 -6.54 9.70 -13.24
CA TYR A 321 -7.76 9.74 -12.44
C TYR A 321 -7.55 10.70 -11.27
N ASP A 322 -8.50 11.62 -11.11
CA ASP A 322 -8.50 12.63 -10.07
C ASP A 322 -9.93 12.86 -9.58
N ARG A 323 -10.23 12.44 -8.35
CA ARG A 323 -11.57 12.57 -7.80
C ARG A 323 -11.93 14.03 -7.48
N SER A 324 -10.96 14.92 -7.27
CA SER A 324 -11.26 16.32 -6.90
C SER A 324 -12.10 17.02 -7.97
N ALA A 325 -11.82 16.72 -9.25
CA ALA A 325 -12.56 17.29 -10.38
C ALA A 325 -14.05 16.95 -10.35
N LEU A 326 -14.43 15.75 -9.89
CA LEU A 326 -15.83 15.36 -9.73
C LEU A 326 -16.47 16.08 -8.53
N ILE A 327 -15.75 16.12 -7.41
CA ILE A 327 -16.21 16.77 -6.17
C ILE A 327 -16.48 18.26 -6.43
N GLU A 328 -15.53 18.94 -7.07
CA GLU A 328 -15.65 20.36 -7.41
C GLU A 328 -16.88 20.64 -8.29
N ARG A 329 -17.14 19.81 -9.31
CA ARG A 329 -18.33 19.95 -10.16
C ARG A 329 -19.62 19.71 -9.39
N ALA A 330 -19.68 18.67 -8.55
CA ALA A 330 -20.85 18.38 -7.73
C ALA A 330 -21.16 19.54 -6.76
N VAL A 331 -20.14 20.09 -6.10
CA VAL A 331 -20.26 21.25 -5.21
C VAL A 331 -20.74 22.48 -5.99
N GLN A 332 -20.23 22.73 -7.19
CA GLN A 332 -20.69 23.84 -8.04
C GLN A 332 -22.16 23.69 -8.43
N THR A 333 -22.59 22.48 -8.80
CA THR A 333 -24.00 22.20 -9.11
C THR A 333 -24.89 22.45 -7.90
N LEU A 334 -24.53 21.95 -6.72
CA LEU A 334 -25.30 22.14 -5.49
C LEU A 334 -25.35 23.63 -5.09
N LYS A 335 -24.20 24.33 -5.15
CA LYS A 335 -24.11 25.76 -4.87
C LYS A 335 -25.02 26.57 -5.81
N ARG A 336 -25.04 26.24 -7.09
CA ARG A 336 -25.92 26.89 -8.07
C ARG A 336 -27.39 26.67 -7.73
N ALA A 337 -27.79 25.42 -7.47
CA ALA A 337 -29.17 25.08 -7.12
C ALA A 337 -29.64 25.83 -5.85
N LEU A 338 -28.84 25.82 -4.77
CA LEU A 338 -29.17 26.52 -3.53
C LEU A 338 -29.32 28.05 -3.73
N ILE A 339 -28.49 28.64 -4.60
CA ILE A 339 -28.62 30.06 -4.95
C ILE A 339 -29.91 30.31 -5.75
N GLU A 340 -30.21 29.47 -6.75
CA GLU A 340 -31.44 29.56 -7.54
C GLU A 340 -32.69 29.43 -6.66
N GLU A 341 -32.72 28.46 -5.74
CA GLU A 341 -33.80 28.28 -4.76
C GLU A 341 -33.95 29.49 -3.83
N THR A 342 -32.84 30.02 -3.31
CA THR A 342 -32.85 31.21 -2.44
C THR A 342 -33.43 32.42 -3.18
N ILE A 343 -33.07 32.60 -4.45
CA ILE A 343 -33.59 33.69 -5.30
C ILE A 343 -35.09 33.51 -5.53
N VAL A 344 -35.55 32.31 -5.88
CA VAL A 344 -36.96 31.99 -6.14
C VAL A 344 -37.84 32.17 -4.90
N VAL A 345 -37.32 31.89 -3.70
CA VAL A 345 -38.07 32.10 -2.45
C VAL A 345 -38.12 33.57 -2.03
N THR A 346 -37.12 34.37 -2.41
CA THR A 346 -37.01 35.77 -2.00
C THR A 346 -37.75 36.73 -2.95
N LEU A 347 -37.86 36.39 -4.23
CA LEU A 347 -38.67 37.08 -5.25
C LEU A 347 -40.14 36.64 -5.16
#